data_AF-A0A8T4WF76-F1
#
_entry.id   AF-A0A8T4WF76-F1
#
_cell.length_a   1.000
_cell.length_b   1.000
_cell.length_c   1.000
_cell.angle_alpha   90.00
_cell.angle_beta   90.00
_cell.angle_gamma   90.00
#
_symmetry.space_group_name_H-M   'P 1'
#
loop_
_entity.id
_entity.type
_entity.pdbx_description
1 polymer ?
#
loop_
_entity_poly.entity_id
_entity_poly.type
_entity_poly.pdbx_seq_one_letter_code
_entity_poly.pdbx_strand_id
1 'polypeptide(L)'
;RRNKQVRKFIVPIRPEFHEKLFVGRHREQTLLKEHMGEFVIPGNTIEKAYVCNAPIKKIRAGDVVLFYRSRDLKAITSLGVVTQVSYDVEDAEKITRMVGKRTVYSKKEIQGIARSETLVLLFRLHFDLERSIELEELVDAHIIRSAPQSIGEISHDRFETFLKMSDIDDCYILH
;
A
#
# COMPACT_ATOMS: atom_id res chain seq x y z
N ARG A 1 -5.65 -3.01 -22.72
CA ARG A 1 -5.36 -4.42 -22.33
C ARG A 1 -4.76 -4.39 -20.94
N ARG A 2 -5.45 -4.93 -19.92
CA ARG A 2 -4.97 -4.97 -18.53
C ARG A 2 -3.62 -5.69 -18.50
N ASN A 3 -2.60 -5.06 -17.94
CA ASN A 3 -1.25 -5.60 -17.96
C ASN A 3 -1.16 -6.74 -16.92
N LYS A 4 -1.42 -7.98 -17.34
CA LYS A 4 -1.31 -9.20 -16.50
C LYS A 4 0.07 -9.37 -15.86
N GLN A 5 1.06 -8.59 -16.29
CA GLN A 5 2.44 -8.63 -15.81
C GLN A 5 2.65 -7.89 -14.48
N VAL A 6 1.77 -6.95 -14.11
CA VAL A 6 1.85 -6.23 -12.83
C VAL A 6 1.53 -7.20 -11.69
N ARG A 7 2.39 -7.29 -10.67
CA ARG A 7 2.12 -8.15 -9.50
C ARG A 7 1.43 -7.36 -8.40
N LYS A 8 0.71 -8.09 -7.55
CA LYS A 8 -0.16 -7.50 -6.52
C LYS A 8 0.17 -8.13 -5.17
N PHE A 9 0.39 -7.28 -4.18
CA PHE A 9 0.81 -7.71 -2.85
C PHE A 9 -0.12 -7.17 -1.77
N ILE A 10 -0.47 -7.99 -0.80
CA ILE A 10 -1.14 -7.55 0.42
C ILE A 10 -0.06 -7.31 1.47
N VAL A 11 -0.05 -6.11 2.04
CA VAL A 11 0.90 -5.62 3.04
C VAL A 11 0.16 -5.46 4.36
N PRO A 12 0.34 -6.37 5.35
CA PRO A 12 -0.22 -6.18 6.68
C PRO A 12 0.50 -5.04 7.39
N ILE A 13 -0.27 -4.11 7.93
CA ILE A 13 0.22 -2.96 8.70
C ILE A 13 -0.50 -2.90 10.04
N ARG A 14 0.24 -2.53 11.10
CA ARG A 14 -0.36 -2.37 12.44
C ARG A 14 -1.12 -1.05 12.54
N PRO A 15 -2.17 -0.98 13.37
CA PRO A 15 -3.00 0.22 13.52
C PRO A 15 -2.19 1.50 13.77
N GLU A 16 -1.19 1.43 14.66
CA GLU A 16 -0.36 2.56 15.05
C GLU A 16 0.49 3.15 13.91
N PHE A 17 0.85 2.33 12.92
CA PHE A 17 1.58 2.79 11.72
C PHE A 17 0.62 3.14 10.59
N HIS A 18 -0.51 2.43 10.50
CA HIS A 18 -1.56 2.69 9.53
C HIS A 18 -2.11 4.10 9.69
N GLU A 19 -2.51 4.46 10.91
CA GLU A 19 -3.09 5.78 11.19
C GLU A 19 -2.13 6.89 10.81
N LYS A 20 -0.84 6.74 11.16
CA LYS A 20 0.20 7.70 10.80
C LYS A 20 0.40 7.77 9.28
N LEU A 21 0.53 6.62 8.60
CA LEU A 21 0.88 6.54 7.18
C LEU A 21 -0.21 7.13 6.29
N PHE A 22 -1.46 6.98 6.70
CA PHE A 22 -2.63 7.42 5.95
C PHE A 22 -3.35 8.63 6.60
N VAL A 23 -2.71 9.43 7.48
CA VAL A 23 -3.31 10.71 7.95
C VAL A 23 -3.65 11.60 6.75
N GLY A 24 -4.88 12.16 6.72
CA GLY A 24 -5.36 13.04 5.65
C GLY A 24 -6.46 12.44 4.75
N ARG A 25 -6.83 11.16 5.00
CA ARG A 25 -7.82 10.31 4.29
C ARG A 25 -8.95 11.04 3.58
N HIS A 26 -9.63 11.98 4.22
CA HIS A 26 -10.83 12.61 3.66
C HIS A 26 -10.57 13.84 2.77
N ARG A 27 -9.50 14.60 3.00
CA ARG A 27 -9.31 15.90 2.35
C ARG A 27 -8.73 15.78 0.94
N GLU A 28 -7.83 14.81 0.74
CA GLU A 28 -7.08 14.64 -0.50
C GLU A 28 -7.90 13.91 -1.58
N GLN A 29 -8.75 12.95 -1.20
CA GLN A 29 -9.68 12.28 -2.12
C GLN A 29 -10.83 13.16 -2.59
N THR A 30 -11.34 14.03 -1.72
CA THR A 30 -12.41 14.97 -2.09
C THR A 30 -11.94 15.91 -3.20
N LEU A 31 -10.72 16.45 -3.07
CA LEU A 31 -10.08 17.27 -4.12
C LEU A 31 -9.88 16.51 -5.44
N LEU A 32 -9.58 15.21 -5.39
CA LEU A 32 -9.42 14.37 -6.59
C LEU A 32 -10.77 14.09 -7.28
N LYS A 33 -11.85 13.84 -6.52
CA LYS A 33 -13.20 13.63 -7.05
C LYS A 33 -13.80 14.89 -7.70
N GLU A 34 -13.54 16.07 -7.13
CA GLU A 34 -14.06 17.35 -7.65
C GLU A 34 -13.45 17.76 -9.01
N HIS A 35 -12.26 17.24 -9.35
CA HIS A 35 -11.59 17.51 -10.63
C HIS A 35 -11.86 16.46 -11.72
N MET A 36 -12.69 15.43 -11.46
CA MET A 36 -13.02 14.36 -12.43
C MET A 36 -13.85 14.80 -13.66
N GLY A 37 -14.14 16.10 -13.82
CA GLY A 37 -14.78 16.65 -15.02
C GLY A 37 -13.80 17.14 -16.09
N GLU A 38 -12.53 17.38 -15.75
CA GLU A 38 -11.52 17.88 -16.68
C GLU A 38 -10.21 17.13 -16.50
N PHE A 39 -9.62 16.69 -17.60
CA PHE A 39 -8.32 16.03 -17.65
C PHE A 39 -7.22 16.93 -17.07
N VAL A 40 -7.02 16.87 -15.76
CA VAL A 40 -5.83 17.40 -15.09
C VAL A 40 -5.18 16.24 -14.38
N ILE A 41 -4.04 15.80 -14.89
CA ILE A 41 -3.10 14.92 -14.18
C ILE A 41 -2.81 15.62 -12.85
N PRO A 42 -3.22 15.10 -11.68
CA PRO A 42 -2.96 15.78 -10.43
C PRO A 42 -1.46 15.69 -10.15
N GLY A 43 -0.75 16.78 -10.37
CA GLY A 43 0.70 16.93 -10.19
C GLY A 43 1.18 16.85 -8.74
N ASN A 44 0.46 16.14 -7.85
CA ASN A 44 0.85 15.86 -6.47
C ASN A 44 0.23 14.52 -6.00
N THR A 45 0.59 13.40 -6.63
CA THR A 45 0.40 12.10 -5.97
C THR A 45 1.39 12.00 -4.82
N ILE A 46 0.91 11.98 -3.58
CA ILE A 46 1.78 11.98 -2.39
C ILE A 46 2.54 10.65 -2.34
N GLU A 47 3.84 10.72 -2.58
CA GLU A 47 4.73 9.59 -2.39
C GLU A 47 4.92 9.34 -0.89
N LYS A 48 4.65 8.10 -0.47
CA LYS A 48 4.78 7.63 0.90
C LYS A 48 5.84 6.54 0.97
N ALA A 49 6.44 6.37 2.15
CA ALA A 49 7.44 5.35 2.42
C ALA A 49 6.97 4.43 3.55
N TYR A 50 6.99 3.13 3.28
CA TYR A 50 6.75 2.05 4.22
C TYR A 50 8.06 1.29 4.48
N VAL A 51 8.34 0.99 5.75
CA VAL A 51 9.60 0.37 6.18
C VAL A 51 9.25 -0.83 7.07
N CYS A 52 9.77 -2.02 6.73
CA CYS A 52 9.45 -3.24 7.47
C CYS A 52 10.54 -4.31 7.34
N ASN A 53 10.56 -5.27 8.27
CA ASN A 53 11.43 -6.45 8.22
C ASN A 53 10.70 -7.63 7.56
N ALA A 54 10.43 -7.53 6.26
CA ALA A 54 9.77 -8.60 5.51
C ALA A 54 10.80 -9.37 4.67
N PRO A 55 10.81 -10.73 4.69
CA PRO A 55 11.76 -11.53 3.92
C PRO A 55 11.45 -11.61 2.41
N ILE A 56 10.39 -10.94 1.94
CA ILE A 56 9.97 -10.97 0.54
C ILE A 56 10.96 -10.18 -0.34
N LYS A 57 11.42 -10.80 -1.44
CA LYS A 57 12.33 -10.16 -2.42
C LYS A 57 11.74 -10.07 -3.83
N LYS A 58 10.41 -10.07 -3.95
CA LYS A 58 9.70 -10.17 -5.23
C LYS A 58 9.16 -8.85 -5.75
N ILE A 59 8.85 -7.88 -4.89
CA ILE A 59 8.21 -6.60 -5.25
C ILE A 59 9.12 -5.79 -6.18
N ARG A 60 8.53 -5.10 -7.16
CA ARG A 60 9.25 -4.19 -8.07
C ARG A 60 8.48 -2.88 -8.23
N ALA A 61 9.16 -1.86 -8.73
CA ALA A 61 8.49 -0.64 -9.18
C ALA A 61 7.41 -0.98 -10.22
N GLY A 62 6.24 -0.35 -10.10
CA GLY A 62 5.05 -0.62 -10.89
C GLY A 62 4.13 -1.71 -10.32
N ASP A 63 4.57 -2.51 -9.33
CA ASP A 63 3.69 -3.47 -8.66
C ASP A 63 2.67 -2.75 -7.75
N VAL A 64 1.52 -3.38 -7.51
CA VAL A 64 0.44 -2.85 -6.67
C VAL A 64 0.57 -3.39 -5.24
N VAL A 65 0.36 -2.52 -4.27
CA VAL A 65 0.29 -2.87 -2.85
C VAL A 65 -1.06 -2.52 -2.26
N LEU A 66 -1.65 -3.49 -1.56
CA LEU A 66 -2.90 -3.39 -0.81
C LEU A 66 -2.57 -3.40 0.68
N PHE A 67 -2.89 -2.33 1.41
CA PHE A 67 -2.61 -2.24 2.84
C PHE A 67 -3.76 -2.82 3.67
N TYR A 68 -3.44 -3.88 4.43
CA TYR A 68 -4.35 -4.54 5.35
C TYR A 68 -4.10 -4.07 6.79
N ARG A 69 -5.05 -3.34 7.39
CA ARG A 69 -4.96 -2.90 8.79
C ARG A 69 -5.24 -4.09 9.71
N SER A 70 -4.21 -4.56 10.38
CA SER A 70 -4.26 -5.72 11.27
C SER A 70 -4.80 -5.39 12.67
N ARG A 71 -5.10 -6.43 13.46
CA ARG A 71 -5.54 -6.39 14.87
C ARG A 71 -6.95 -5.85 15.11
N ASP A 72 -7.23 -4.60 14.76
CA ASP A 72 -8.51 -3.96 15.04
C ASP A 72 -9.47 -4.10 13.86
N LEU A 73 -9.33 -3.26 12.83
CA LEU A 73 -10.23 -3.17 11.68
C LEU A 73 -10.23 -4.45 10.84
N LYS A 74 -9.08 -5.14 10.77
CA LYS A 74 -8.92 -6.40 10.03
C LYS A 74 -9.44 -6.30 8.58
N ALA A 75 -9.12 -5.20 7.90
CA ALA A 75 -9.63 -4.92 6.57
C ALA A 75 -8.53 -4.38 5.65
N ILE A 76 -8.70 -4.56 4.34
CA ILE A 76 -7.94 -3.78 3.35
C ILE A 76 -8.56 -2.39 3.29
N THR A 77 -7.72 -1.37 3.41
CA THR A 77 -8.19 0.02 3.45
C THR A 77 -7.66 0.86 2.30
N SER A 78 -6.50 0.51 1.75
CA SER A 78 -5.78 1.45 0.89
C SER A 78 -4.97 0.70 -0.17
N LEU A 79 -4.84 1.32 -1.34
CA LEU A 79 -4.13 0.79 -2.50
C LEU A 79 -3.11 1.81 -3.00
N GLY A 80 -1.90 1.34 -3.27
CA GLY A 80 -0.85 2.13 -3.89
C GLY A 80 -0.08 1.39 -4.97
N VAL A 81 0.68 2.15 -5.75
CA VAL A 81 1.62 1.63 -6.75
C VAL A 81 3.04 1.89 -6.29
N VAL A 82 3.87 0.86 -6.27
CA VAL A 82 5.28 0.94 -5.85
C VAL A 82 6.05 1.81 -6.83
N THR A 83 6.74 2.83 -6.35
CA THR A 83 7.64 3.68 -7.15
C THR A 83 9.07 3.22 -7.05
N GLN A 84 9.51 2.83 -5.85
CA GLN A 84 10.85 2.34 -5.62
C GLN A 84 10.85 1.29 -4.50
N VAL A 85 11.74 0.31 -4.62
CA VAL A 85 11.94 -0.73 -3.62
C VAL A 85 13.42 -0.89 -3.33
N SER A 86 13.77 -1.13 -2.08
CA SER A 86 15.14 -1.44 -1.67
C SER A 86 15.12 -2.51 -0.59
N TYR A 87 15.90 -3.56 -0.84
CA TYR A 87 15.98 -4.75 0.00
C TYR A 87 17.23 -4.71 0.87
N ASP A 88 17.20 -5.50 1.95
CA ASP A 88 18.36 -5.83 2.77
C ASP A 88 19.12 -4.58 3.24
N VAL A 89 18.38 -3.52 3.59
CA VAL A 89 18.98 -2.28 4.09
C VAL A 89 19.14 -2.41 5.60
N GLU A 90 20.37 -2.42 6.10
CA GLU A 90 20.67 -2.59 7.54
C GLU A 90 21.23 -1.31 8.20
N ASP A 91 21.15 -0.18 7.49
CA ASP A 91 21.66 1.11 7.95
C ASP A 91 20.50 2.09 8.15
N ALA A 92 20.26 2.46 9.41
CA ALA A 92 19.19 3.39 9.79
C ALA A 92 19.36 4.79 9.18
N GLU A 93 20.59 5.29 9.03
CA GLU A 93 20.86 6.58 8.40
C GLU A 93 20.61 6.50 6.89
N LYS A 94 20.99 5.38 6.26
CA LYS A 94 20.66 5.12 4.85
C LYS A 94 19.15 5.06 4.64
N ILE A 95 18.41 4.31 5.47
CA ILE A 95 16.94 4.25 5.40
C ILE A 95 16.35 5.64 5.56
N THR A 96 16.80 6.42 6.56
CA THR A 96 16.33 7.79 6.81
C THR A 96 16.53 8.69 5.60
N ARG A 97 17.67 8.60 4.91
CA ARG A 97 17.94 9.35 3.68
C ARG A 97 17.02 8.94 2.53
N MET A 98 16.77 7.64 2.38
CA MET A 98 15.92 7.11 1.32
C MET A 98 14.46 7.55 1.48
N VAL A 99 13.93 7.48 2.70
CA VAL A 99 12.54 7.81 2.97
C VAL A 99 12.31 9.32 3.12
N GLY A 100 13.31 10.07 3.62
CA GLY A 100 13.21 11.51 3.82
C GLY A 100 11.97 11.91 4.62
N LYS A 101 11.18 12.87 4.10
CA LYS A 101 9.92 13.33 4.71
C LYS A 101 8.69 12.49 4.31
N ARG A 102 8.87 11.43 3.51
CA ARG A 102 7.78 10.59 2.97
C ARG A 102 7.37 9.48 3.93
N THR A 103 8.13 9.29 5.00
CA THR A 103 7.86 8.31 6.05
C THR A 103 7.09 8.93 7.21
N VAL A 104 6.39 8.07 7.92
CA VAL A 104 5.74 8.41 9.19
C VAL A 104 6.45 7.78 10.39
N TYR A 105 7.49 6.98 10.13
CA TYR A 105 8.37 6.43 11.13
C TYR A 105 9.32 7.51 11.64
N SER A 106 9.33 7.71 12.95
CA SER A 106 10.34 8.49 13.64
C SER A 106 11.72 7.87 13.46
N LYS A 107 12.77 8.67 13.67
CA LYS A 107 14.16 8.19 13.63
C LYS A 107 14.38 7.00 14.57
N LYS A 108 13.78 7.01 15.77
CA LYS A 108 13.86 5.92 16.74
C LYS A 108 13.18 4.64 16.24
N GLU A 109 12.01 4.77 15.59
CA GLU A 109 11.33 3.61 14.99
C GLU A 109 12.16 3.02 13.84
N ILE A 110 12.72 3.87 12.97
CA ILE A 110 13.63 3.42 11.89
C ILE A 110 14.86 2.70 12.46
N GLN A 111 15.48 3.24 13.51
CA GLN A 111 16.62 2.60 14.18
C GLN A 111 16.25 1.24 14.79
N GLY A 112 15.02 1.07 15.27
CA GLY A 112 14.53 -0.22 15.76
C GLY A 112 14.35 -1.24 14.64
N ILE A 113 13.79 -0.81 13.51
CA ILE A 113 13.53 -1.65 12.33
C ILE A 113 14.84 -2.05 11.64
N ALA A 114 15.79 -1.12 11.52
CA ALA A 114 17.07 -1.31 10.84
C ALA A 114 18.04 -2.28 11.54
N ARG A 115 17.62 -2.95 12.64
CA ARG A 115 18.42 -3.96 13.35
C ARG A 115 18.52 -5.30 12.61
N SER A 116 17.78 -5.45 11.52
CA SER A 116 17.81 -6.61 10.63
C SER A 116 17.53 -6.17 9.19
N GLU A 117 17.68 -7.09 8.24
CA GLU A 117 17.34 -6.88 6.83
C GLU A 117 15.99 -6.17 6.69
N THR A 118 16.04 -4.93 6.20
CA THR A 118 14.87 -4.06 6.08
C THR A 118 14.49 -3.86 4.62
N LEU A 119 13.20 -4.04 4.35
CA LEU A 119 12.53 -3.64 3.13
C LEU A 119 12.08 -2.19 3.25
N VAL A 120 12.56 -1.35 2.33
CA VAL A 120 12.10 0.03 2.14
C VAL A 120 11.26 0.08 0.87
N LEU A 121 10.00 0.48 1.02
CA LEU A 121 9.01 0.54 -0.06
C LEU A 121 8.50 1.97 -0.21
N LEU A 122 8.84 2.63 -1.31
CA LEU A 122 8.23 3.90 -1.71
C LEU A 122 7.07 3.60 -2.66
N PHE A 123 5.95 4.30 -2.45
CA PHE A 123 4.75 4.08 -3.23
C PHE A 123 3.95 5.36 -3.36
N ARG A 124 3.22 5.47 -4.47
CA ARG A 124 2.18 6.48 -4.67
C ARG A 124 0.86 5.93 -4.17
N LEU A 125 0.26 6.59 -3.19
CA LEU A 125 -1.10 6.27 -2.76
C LEU A 125 -2.06 6.65 -3.88
N HIS A 126 -2.86 5.69 -4.37
CA HIS A 126 -3.84 5.93 -5.43
C HIS A 126 -5.24 6.04 -4.84
N PHE A 127 -5.61 5.11 -3.96
CA PHE A 127 -6.95 5.06 -3.37
C PHE A 127 -6.89 4.73 -1.88
N ASP A 128 -7.68 5.44 -1.10
CA ASP A 128 -8.24 4.91 0.14
C ASP A 128 -9.65 4.44 -0.22
N LEU A 129 -10.02 3.26 0.24
CA LEU A 129 -11.33 2.73 -0.06
C LEU A 129 -12.36 3.51 0.75
N GLU A 130 -13.42 4.00 0.10
CA GLU A 130 -14.58 4.60 0.78
C GLU A 130 -15.21 3.63 1.78
N ARG A 131 -15.17 2.34 1.42
CA ARG A 131 -15.53 1.23 2.27
C ARG A 131 -14.34 0.28 2.40
N SER A 132 -13.82 0.11 3.61
CA SER A 132 -12.83 -0.93 3.87
C SER A 132 -13.44 -2.31 3.64
N ILE A 133 -12.73 -3.21 2.96
CA ILE A 133 -13.18 -4.59 2.74
C ILE A 133 -12.63 -5.47 3.87
N GLU A 134 -13.54 -5.99 4.69
CA GLU A 134 -13.21 -6.71 5.91
C GLU A 134 -12.70 -8.13 5.65
N LEU A 135 -12.03 -8.72 6.65
CA LEU A 135 -11.45 -10.06 6.56
C LEU A 135 -12.47 -11.12 6.12
N GLU A 136 -13.68 -11.09 6.68
CA GLU A 136 -14.74 -12.04 6.35
C GLU A 136 -15.08 -11.96 4.86
N GLU A 137 -15.30 -10.75 4.33
CA GLU A 137 -15.57 -10.52 2.91
C GLU A 137 -14.42 -10.98 2.01
N LEU A 138 -13.17 -10.74 2.42
CA LEU A 138 -12.00 -11.18 1.65
C LEU A 138 -11.86 -12.71 1.63
N VAL A 139 -12.29 -13.39 2.69
CA VAL A 139 -12.28 -14.86 2.78
C VAL A 139 -13.42 -15.45 1.97
N ASP A 140 -14.63 -14.91 2.12
CA ASP A 140 -15.83 -15.34 1.38
C ASP A 140 -15.66 -15.17 -0.13
N ALA A 141 -15.01 -14.07 -0.56
CA ALA A 141 -14.66 -13.83 -1.95
C ALA A 141 -13.42 -14.61 -2.43
N HIS A 142 -12.84 -15.47 -1.59
CA HIS A 142 -11.66 -16.30 -1.89
C HIS A 142 -10.41 -15.49 -2.31
N ILE A 143 -10.31 -14.23 -1.88
CA ILE A 143 -9.17 -13.34 -2.14
C ILE A 143 -7.99 -13.75 -1.25
N ILE A 144 -8.25 -13.98 0.03
CA ILE A 144 -7.29 -14.51 1.01
C ILE A 144 -7.90 -15.69 1.77
N ARG A 145 -7.05 -16.51 2.40
CA ARG A 145 -7.51 -17.65 3.22
C ARG A 145 -7.70 -17.31 4.69
N SER A 146 -6.97 -16.31 5.18
CA SER A 146 -6.93 -15.91 6.58
C SER A 146 -6.25 -14.54 6.69
N ALA A 147 -6.28 -13.95 7.89
CA ALA A 147 -5.59 -12.68 8.18
C ALA A 147 -4.10 -12.75 7.79
N PRO A 148 -3.60 -11.87 6.90
CA PRO A 148 -2.20 -11.87 6.47
C PRO A 148 -1.25 -11.63 7.64
N GLN A 149 -0.28 -12.53 7.82
CA GLN A 149 0.77 -12.41 8.85
C GLN A 149 2.07 -11.80 8.30
N SER A 150 2.23 -11.80 6.97
CA SER A 150 3.38 -11.24 6.26
C SER A 150 2.93 -10.73 4.88
N ILE A 151 3.83 -10.05 4.17
CA ILE A 151 3.55 -9.58 2.81
C ILE A 151 3.37 -10.78 1.88
N GLY A 152 2.21 -10.85 1.21
CA GLY A 152 1.84 -11.97 0.35
C GLY A 152 1.40 -11.51 -1.04
N GLU A 153 1.77 -12.27 -2.07
CA GLU A 153 1.32 -12.04 -3.45
C GLU A 153 -0.09 -12.61 -3.66
N ILE A 154 -0.94 -11.88 -4.40
CA ILE A 154 -2.25 -12.36 -4.85
C ILE A 154 -2.29 -12.47 -6.37
N SER A 155 -3.07 -13.42 -6.87
CA SER A 155 -3.26 -13.57 -8.32
C SER A 155 -4.02 -12.38 -8.90
N HIS A 156 -3.84 -12.16 -10.21
CA HIS A 156 -4.57 -11.11 -10.91
C HIS A 156 -6.09 -11.29 -10.79
N ASP A 157 -6.60 -12.51 -10.92
CA ASP A 157 -8.04 -12.78 -10.87
C ASP A 157 -8.63 -12.43 -9.50
N ARG A 158 -7.91 -12.73 -8.40
CA ARG A 158 -8.32 -12.34 -7.04
C ARG A 158 -8.30 -10.84 -6.85
N PHE A 159 -7.33 -10.16 -7.47
CA PHE A 159 -7.27 -8.71 -7.46
C PHE A 159 -8.45 -8.09 -8.25
N GLU A 160 -8.83 -8.66 -9.38
CA GLU A 160 -10.03 -8.20 -10.13
C GLU A 160 -11.32 -8.41 -9.33
N THR A 161 -11.45 -9.54 -8.61
CA THR A 161 -12.56 -9.75 -7.67
C THR A 161 -12.57 -8.68 -6.57
N PHE A 162 -11.42 -8.40 -5.97
CA PHE A 162 -11.27 -7.33 -4.98
C PHE A 162 -11.73 -5.98 -5.51
N LEU A 163 -11.33 -5.61 -6.74
CA LEU A 163 -11.71 -4.32 -7.33
C LEU A 163 -13.22 -4.18 -7.49
N LYS A 164 -13.89 -5.22 -8.00
CA LYS A 164 -15.35 -5.26 -8.14
C LYS A 164 -16.10 -5.11 -6.82
N MET A 165 -15.48 -5.50 -5.70
CA MET A 165 -16.06 -5.33 -4.36
C MET A 165 -15.78 -3.96 -3.75
N SER A 166 -14.74 -3.27 -4.21
CA SER A 166 -14.26 -2.02 -3.62
C SER A 166 -14.89 -0.75 -4.20
N ASP A 167 -15.85 -0.89 -5.13
CA ASP A 167 -16.46 0.20 -5.89
C ASP A 167 -15.41 1.16 -6.55
N ILE A 168 -14.19 0.68 -6.77
CA ILE A 168 -13.16 1.41 -7.51
C ILE A 168 -13.39 1.16 -9.00
N ASP A 169 -13.61 2.22 -9.79
CA ASP A 169 -13.66 2.06 -11.24
C ASP A 169 -12.31 1.55 -11.78
N ASP A 170 -12.37 0.48 -12.56
CA ASP A 170 -11.22 -0.21 -13.17
C ASP A 170 -10.27 0.71 -13.97
N CYS A 171 -10.73 1.91 -14.35
CA CYS A 171 -9.99 2.88 -15.17
C CYS A 171 -8.81 3.54 -14.46
N TYR A 172 -8.73 3.50 -13.13
CA TYR A 172 -7.74 4.32 -12.40
C TYR A 172 -6.42 3.63 -12.04
N ILE A 173 -6.30 2.33 -12.29
CA ILE A 173 -5.22 1.53 -11.68
C ILE A 173 -4.01 1.34 -12.62
N LEU A 174 -4.13 1.73 -13.90
CA LEU A 174 -3.06 1.54 -14.88
C LEU A 174 -2.92 2.73 -15.84
N HIS A 175 -2.01 3.64 -15.48
CA HIS A 175 -1.30 4.53 -16.41
C HIS A 175 0.19 4.56 -16.05
#